data_AF-A0A5N5TGC2-F1
#
_entry.id   AF-A0A5N5TGC2-F1
#
_cell.length_a   1.000
_cell.length_b   1.000
_cell.length_c   1.000
_cell.angle_alpha   90.00
_cell.angle_beta   90.00
_cell.angle_gamma   90.00
#
_symmetry.space_group_name_H-M   'P 1'
#
loop_
_entity.id
_entity.type
_entity.pdbx_description
1 polymer ?
#
loop_
_entity_poly.entity_id
_entity_poly.type
_entity_poly.pdbx_seq_one_letter_code
_entity_poly.pdbx_strand_id
1 'polypeptide(L)'
;MTMFRDINSSNSLRLSRECFGIVKYETVIEKHDAIVVYCEFHKTVKFYTNVHFLVQDKRKDKSLSETSKGFMSIIRDRLSVIIFGTDSVSRLNFLRINPKTYKYLINELNAFEFKGFNRIGDNTYPNVMALLTGHFWDEDLNLNCSEELKTHFDNCPFIWKDFQRSGYITALMEEHPSLGTFNYHRKGFLNPPTDHYIRSGFLAGDKLLKSNSEMCFGQRLTYEVLHTFSKELQVTYQDGLLFSFFWAASLTHDELNLGVFADDSHLQYLKSLKKNRLFSKSILFFMSDHGIRFGSYRQTDMGRYEENLPYLFIVVPEWFHKEINIKFVY
;
A
#
# COMPACT_ATOMS: atom_id res chain seq x y z
N MET A 1 -20.39 -7.55 -11.61
CA MET A 1 -21.12 -6.60 -10.74
C MET A 1 -20.16 -5.50 -10.32
N THR A 2 -20.61 -4.25 -10.33
CA THR A 2 -19.86 -3.14 -9.72
C THR A 2 -20.00 -3.18 -8.20
N MET A 3 -19.04 -2.59 -7.50
CA MET A 3 -18.96 -2.63 -6.05
C MET A 3 -18.91 -1.23 -5.49
N PHE A 4 -19.84 -0.94 -4.59
CA PHE A 4 -19.98 0.35 -3.96
C PHE A 4 -19.58 0.23 -2.50
N ARG A 5 -18.73 1.15 -2.05
CA ARG A 5 -18.50 1.38 -0.63
C ARG A 5 -19.80 1.92 -0.01
N ASP A 6 -20.11 1.53 1.22
CA ASP A 6 -21.21 2.14 1.95
C ASP A 6 -20.89 3.60 2.28
N ILE A 7 -21.83 4.51 2.01
CA ILE A 7 -21.64 5.96 2.17
C ILE A 7 -21.35 6.32 3.64
N ASN A 8 -21.80 5.48 4.57
CA ASN A 8 -21.69 5.75 6.01
C ASN A 8 -20.56 4.97 6.70
N SER A 9 -19.77 4.15 5.98
CA SER A 9 -18.78 3.27 6.62
C SER A 9 -17.71 2.77 5.64
N SER A 10 -16.44 2.81 6.06
CA SER A 10 -15.36 2.08 5.37
C SER A 10 -15.35 0.57 5.63
N ASN A 11 -16.15 0.09 6.59
CA ASN A 11 -16.22 -1.32 6.99
C ASN A 11 -17.35 -2.11 6.31
N SER A 12 -18.18 -1.46 5.48
CA SER A 12 -19.24 -2.14 4.73
C SER A 12 -19.19 -1.83 3.24
N LEU A 13 -19.66 -2.81 2.46
CA LEU A 13 -19.80 -2.71 1.02
C LEU A 13 -21.16 -3.20 0.56
N ARG A 14 -21.59 -2.69 -0.59
CA ARG A 14 -22.77 -3.16 -1.32
C ARG A 14 -22.36 -3.54 -2.73
N LEU A 15 -22.70 -4.75 -3.12
CA LEU A 15 -22.57 -5.17 -4.51
C LEU A 15 -23.79 -4.64 -5.29
N SER A 16 -23.54 -4.09 -6.47
CA SER A 16 -24.63 -3.67 -7.37
C SER A 16 -25.57 -4.83 -7.63
N ARG A 17 -26.88 -4.59 -7.61
CA ARG A 17 -27.84 -5.60 -8.06
C ARG A 17 -27.79 -5.80 -9.59
N GLU A 18 -27.22 -4.83 -10.30
CA GLU A 18 -27.05 -4.89 -11.75
C GLU A 18 -25.78 -5.66 -12.13
N CYS A 19 -25.96 -6.61 -13.04
CA CYS A 19 -24.89 -7.37 -13.66
C CYS A 19 -24.73 -6.90 -15.11
N PHE A 20 -23.54 -6.45 -15.47
CA PHE A 20 -23.17 -6.14 -16.85
C PHE A 20 -22.57 -7.40 -17.49
N GLY A 21 -23.13 -7.83 -18.62
CA GLY A 21 -22.60 -8.96 -19.37
C GLY A 21 -21.26 -8.60 -20.02
N ILE A 22 -20.28 -9.50 -19.91
CA ILE A 22 -19.00 -9.34 -20.62
C ILE A 22 -19.26 -9.62 -22.09
N VAL A 23 -19.39 -8.54 -22.87
CA VAL A 23 -19.56 -8.60 -24.33
C VAL A 23 -18.21 -8.63 -25.04
N LYS A 24 -18.20 -9.04 -26.32
CA LYS A 24 -16.99 -9.08 -27.17
C LYS A 24 -16.33 -7.69 -27.34
N TYR A 25 -17.08 -6.61 -27.12
CA TYR A 25 -16.64 -5.23 -27.26
C TYR A 25 -16.68 -4.57 -25.89
N GLU A 26 -15.54 -4.58 -25.18
CA GLU A 26 -15.20 -3.81 -23.96
C GLU A 26 -16.36 -3.46 -22.99
N THR A 27 -16.32 -4.02 -21.78
CA THR A 27 -17.17 -3.53 -20.67
C THR A 27 -16.48 -2.37 -19.97
N VAL A 28 -16.92 -1.14 -20.25
CA VAL A 28 -16.39 0.06 -19.60
C VAL A 28 -16.91 0.13 -18.16
N ILE A 29 -16.00 0.18 -17.20
CA ILE A 29 -16.30 0.36 -15.79
C ILE A 29 -15.74 1.71 -15.40
N GLU A 30 -16.57 2.74 -15.35
CA GLU A 30 -16.13 4.07 -14.94
C GLU A 30 -16.27 4.14 -13.41
N LYS A 31 -15.19 4.47 -12.68
CA LYS A 31 -15.16 4.84 -11.24
C LYS A 31 -14.90 3.74 -10.21
N HIS A 32 -14.68 2.48 -10.59
CA HIS A 32 -14.44 1.40 -9.62
C HIS A 32 -13.06 0.76 -9.77
N ASP A 33 -12.23 0.84 -8.71
CA ASP A 33 -10.91 0.20 -8.68
C ASP A 33 -10.96 -1.32 -8.42
N ALA A 34 -12.16 -1.88 -8.25
CA ALA A 34 -12.37 -3.30 -8.11
C ALA A 34 -13.77 -3.72 -8.56
N ILE A 35 -13.87 -4.89 -9.15
CA ILE A 35 -15.11 -5.51 -9.62
C ILE A 35 -15.21 -6.95 -9.17
N VAL A 36 -16.44 -7.45 -9.14
CA VAL A 36 -16.69 -8.88 -8.95
C VAL A 36 -17.17 -9.51 -10.24
N VAL A 37 -16.48 -10.58 -10.63
CA VAL A 37 -16.77 -11.37 -11.83
C VAL A 37 -17.30 -12.73 -11.40
N TYR A 38 -18.44 -13.12 -11.98
CA TYR A 38 -19.05 -14.43 -11.82
C TYR A 38 -19.23 -15.04 -13.21
N CYS A 39 -18.98 -16.35 -13.34
CA CYS A 39 -19.39 -17.10 -14.52
C CYS A 39 -20.42 -18.15 -14.10
N GLU A 40 -21.51 -18.20 -14.87
CA GLU A 40 -22.66 -19.05 -14.60
C GLU A 40 -22.98 -19.91 -15.81
N PHE A 41 -23.28 -21.18 -15.58
CA PHE A 41 -23.84 -22.08 -16.58
C PHE A 41 -25.37 -22.05 -16.47
N HIS A 42 -26.06 -21.77 -17.57
CA HIS A 42 -27.53 -21.63 -17.67
C HIS A 42 -28.21 -20.78 -16.58
N LYS A 43 -27.51 -19.78 -16.02
CA LYS A 43 -27.99 -18.94 -14.91
C LYS A 43 -28.38 -19.71 -13.63
N THR A 44 -27.95 -20.97 -13.51
CA THR A 44 -28.30 -21.86 -12.40
C THR A 44 -27.07 -22.30 -11.61
N VAL A 45 -25.92 -22.47 -12.26
CA VAL A 45 -24.70 -22.96 -11.61
C VAL A 45 -23.57 -21.94 -11.72
N LYS A 46 -23.21 -21.31 -10.60
CA LYS A 46 -22.00 -20.48 -10.46
C LYS A 46 -20.78 -21.40 -10.38
N PHE A 47 -19.91 -21.36 -11.38
CA PHE A 47 -18.68 -22.17 -11.41
C PHE A 47 -17.39 -21.32 -11.28
N TYR A 48 -17.50 -19.99 -11.43
CA TYR A 48 -16.40 -19.07 -11.20
C TYR A 48 -16.89 -17.86 -10.40
N THR A 49 -16.08 -17.44 -9.44
CA THR A 49 -16.27 -16.20 -8.69
C THR A 49 -14.90 -15.66 -8.35
N ASN A 50 -14.61 -14.42 -8.76
CA ASN A 50 -13.40 -13.74 -8.33
C ASN A 50 -13.60 -12.23 -8.24
N VAL A 51 -12.75 -11.60 -7.45
CA VAL A 51 -12.64 -10.14 -7.37
C VAL A 51 -11.41 -9.72 -8.15
N HIS A 52 -11.59 -8.76 -9.06
CA HIS A 52 -10.52 -8.22 -9.88
C HIS A 52 -10.29 -6.77 -9.51
N PHE A 53 -9.05 -6.41 -9.20
CA PHE A 53 -8.64 -5.03 -9.00
C PHE A 53 -8.25 -4.43 -10.34
N LEU A 54 -8.62 -3.17 -10.54
CA LEU A 54 -8.43 -2.45 -11.79
C LEU A 54 -7.76 -1.12 -11.49
N VAL A 55 -6.68 -0.83 -12.21
CA VAL A 55 -6.10 0.50 -12.23
C VAL A 55 -6.72 1.28 -13.38
N GLN A 56 -7.56 2.26 -13.04
CA GLN A 56 -8.13 3.19 -14.02
C GLN A 56 -7.38 4.52 -13.96
N ASP A 57 -7.07 5.12 -15.11
CA ASP A 57 -6.46 6.44 -15.15
C ASP A 57 -7.48 7.53 -14.78
N LYS A 58 -7.39 8.01 -13.55
CA LYS A 58 -8.28 9.04 -12.97
C LYS A 58 -7.81 10.48 -13.25
N ARG A 59 -6.77 10.69 -14.07
CA ARG A 59 -6.32 12.05 -14.43
C ARG A 59 -7.38 12.84 -15.20
N LYS A 60 -8.25 12.15 -15.96
CA LYS A 60 -9.35 12.80 -16.70
C LYS A 60 -10.44 13.36 -15.78
N ASP A 61 -10.62 12.76 -14.61
CA ASP A 61 -11.61 13.20 -13.61
C ASP A 61 -11.12 14.42 -12.81
N LYS A 62 -9.80 14.61 -12.74
CA LYS A 62 -9.20 15.86 -12.25
C LYS A 62 -9.20 16.85 -13.41
N SER A 63 -10.09 17.85 -13.38
CA SER A 63 -10.04 18.96 -14.34
C SER A 63 -8.66 19.64 -14.25
N LEU A 64 -7.72 19.22 -15.09
CA LEU A 64 -6.43 19.85 -15.22
C LEU A 64 -6.69 21.21 -15.87
N SER A 65 -6.79 22.27 -15.06
CA SER A 65 -6.87 23.63 -15.57
C SER A 65 -5.68 23.87 -16.51
N GLU A 66 -5.96 24.38 -17.70
CA GLU A 66 -5.05 24.61 -18.83
C GLU A 66 -3.78 25.40 -18.47
N THR A 67 -2.78 24.76 -17.88
CA THR A 67 -1.42 25.31 -17.72
C THR A 67 -0.36 24.33 -18.26
N SER A 68 -0.67 23.70 -19.39
CA SER A 68 0.06 22.54 -19.93
C SER A 68 1.48 22.83 -20.46
N LYS A 69 1.92 24.09 -20.61
CA LYS A 69 3.29 24.39 -21.06
C LYS A 69 4.27 24.79 -19.94
N GLY A 70 3.79 25.46 -18.88
CA GLY A 70 4.61 25.77 -17.70
C GLY A 70 4.68 24.60 -16.70
N PHE A 71 3.59 23.85 -16.54
CA PHE A 71 3.50 22.74 -15.59
C PHE A 71 4.40 21.55 -15.96
N MET A 72 4.59 21.26 -17.25
CA MET A 72 5.49 20.20 -17.71
C MET A 72 6.97 20.52 -17.44
N SER A 73 7.36 21.80 -17.43
CA SER A 73 8.70 22.22 -17.00
C SER A 73 8.90 22.04 -15.50
N ILE A 74 7.84 22.22 -14.69
CA ILE A 74 7.85 22.05 -13.22
C ILE A 74 7.78 20.57 -12.81
N ILE A 75 7.27 19.68 -13.67
CA ILE A 75 7.25 18.22 -13.41
C ILE A 75 8.66 17.62 -13.44
N ARG A 76 9.61 18.18 -14.20
CA ARG A 76 10.98 17.62 -14.31
C ARG A 76 11.70 17.48 -12.97
N ASP A 77 11.39 18.35 -12.02
CA ASP A 77 12.05 18.39 -10.70
C ASP A 77 11.24 17.70 -9.60
N ARG A 78 10.07 17.12 -9.93
CA ARG A 78 9.18 16.49 -8.96
C ARG A 78 9.19 14.98 -9.07
N LEU A 79 9.33 14.33 -7.92
CA LEU A 79 9.38 12.88 -7.81
C LEU A 79 8.04 12.31 -7.36
N SER A 80 7.67 11.18 -7.95
CA SER A 80 6.65 10.29 -7.38
C SER A 80 7.18 9.60 -6.13
N VAL A 81 6.29 9.18 -5.25
CA VAL A 81 6.64 8.55 -3.96
C VAL A 81 5.91 7.22 -3.85
N ILE A 82 6.68 6.17 -3.62
CA ILE A 82 6.21 4.81 -3.40
C ILE A 82 6.59 4.44 -1.97
N ILE A 83 5.61 4.25 -1.09
CA ILE A 83 5.82 3.64 0.21
C ILE A 83 5.22 2.24 0.12
N PHE A 84 6.07 1.22 0.23
CA PHE A 84 5.66 -0.15 0.30
C PHE A 84 6.16 -0.73 1.63
N GLY A 85 5.23 -0.95 2.54
CA GLY A 85 5.53 -1.42 3.88
C GLY A 85 5.10 -2.86 4.13
N THR A 86 5.77 -3.51 5.07
CA THR A 86 5.36 -4.79 5.64
C THR A 86 5.30 -4.68 7.16
N ASP A 87 4.30 -5.26 7.79
CA ASP A 87 4.14 -5.27 9.25
C ASP A 87 5.13 -6.24 9.94
N SER A 88 5.65 -5.88 11.11
CA SER A 88 6.34 -6.82 12.03
C SER A 88 7.66 -7.42 11.56
N VAL A 89 8.43 -6.71 10.73
CA VAL A 89 9.73 -7.20 10.23
C VAL A 89 10.89 -6.32 10.69
N SER A 90 11.71 -6.86 11.60
CA SER A 90 12.96 -6.23 12.02
C SER A 90 13.99 -6.24 10.88
N ARG A 91 14.97 -5.33 10.94
CA ARG A 91 16.11 -5.31 10.02
C ARG A 91 16.82 -6.65 9.96
N LEU A 92 17.18 -7.20 11.11
CA LEU A 92 17.92 -8.47 11.16
C LEU A 92 17.05 -9.65 10.75
N ASN A 93 15.75 -9.63 11.03
CA ASN A 93 14.83 -10.62 10.51
C ASN A 93 14.78 -10.56 8.97
N PHE A 94 14.62 -9.39 8.37
CA PHE A 94 14.60 -9.21 6.91
C PHE A 94 15.83 -9.82 6.24
N LEU A 95 17.03 -9.68 6.83
CA LEU A 95 18.25 -10.30 6.32
C LEU A 95 18.18 -11.84 6.31
N ARG A 96 17.45 -12.44 7.26
CA ARG A 96 17.25 -13.90 7.36
C ARG A 96 16.18 -14.39 6.40
N ILE A 97 15.04 -13.70 6.33
CA ILE A 97 13.86 -14.18 5.61
C ILE A 97 13.76 -13.70 4.15
N ASN A 98 14.38 -12.56 3.79
CA ASN A 98 14.37 -12.01 2.43
C ASN A 98 15.79 -11.75 1.87
N PRO A 99 16.71 -12.74 1.92
CA PRO A 99 18.11 -12.53 1.54
C PRO A 99 18.31 -12.20 0.06
N LYS A 100 17.47 -12.71 -0.85
CA LYS A 100 17.58 -12.40 -2.28
C LYS A 100 17.14 -10.96 -2.55
N THR A 101 16.04 -10.54 -1.93
CA THR A 101 15.52 -9.17 -2.00
C THR A 101 16.52 -8.18 -1.43
N TYR A 102 17.09 -8.47 -0.26
CA TYR A 102 18.14 -7.64 0.35
C TYR A 102 19.34 -7.43 -0.59
N LYS A 103 19.88 -8.52 -1.16
CA LYS A 103 21.00 -8.43 -2.11
C LYS A 103 20.66 -7.58 -3.32
N TYR A 104 19.43 -7.67 -3.84
CA TYR A 104 18.98 -6.86 -4.96
C TYR A 104 18.85 -5.38 -4.59
N LEU A 105 18.26 -5.06 -3.43
CA LEU A 105 18.17 -3.69 -2.93
C LEU A 105 19.54 -3.04 -2.84
N ILE A 106 20.51 -3.71 -2.21
CA ILE A 106 21.85 -3.14 -1.98
C ILE A 106 22.67 -3.10 -3.28
N ASN A 107 22.79 -4.23 -3.98
CA ASN A 107 23.76 -4.36 -5.07
C ASN A 107 23.23 -3.87 -6.42
N GLU A 108 21.92 -3.94 -6.64
CA GLU A 108 21.31 -3.65 -7.95
C GLU A 108 20.52 -2.35 -7.97
N LEU A 109 19.95 -1.93 -6.84
CA LEU A 109 19.20 -0.68 -6.73
C LEU A 109 19.97 0.43 -5.99
N ASN A 110 21.16 0.13 -5.47
CA ASN A 110 21.95 1.05 -4.63
C ASN A 110 21.10 1.66 -3.50
N ALA A 111 20.20 0.85 -2.92
CA ALA A 111 19.30 1.30 -1.88
C ALA A 111 20.09 1.75 -0.64
N PHE A 112 19.67 2.87 -0.05
CA PHE A 112 20.15 3.32 1.23
C PHE A 112 19.52 2.49 2.34
N GLU A 113 20.33 1.75 3.06
CA GLU A 113 19.90 1.03 4.26
C GLU A 113 20.00 1.92 5.50
N PHE A 114 18.88 2.15 6.18
CA PHE A 114 18.83 2.93 7.41
C PHE A 114 19.00 2.00 8.62
N LYS A 115 20.27 1.75 9.00
CA LYS A 115 20.62 0.80 10.08
C LYS A 115 20.11 1.21 11.47
N GLY A 116 19.90 2.50 11.69
CA GLY A 116 19.40 3.08 12.94
C GLY A 116 17.94 3.52 12.89
N PHE A 117 17.17 3.07 11.89
CA PHE A 117 15.74 3.34 11.84
C PHE A 117 15.05 2.63 13.02
N ASN A 118 14.24 3.38 13.77
CA ASN A 118 13.58 2.89 14.97
C ASN A 118 12.08 3.14 14.91
N ARG A 119 11.32 2.22 15.49
CA ARG A 119 9.91 2.47 15.77
C ARG A 119 9.78 3.57 16.83
N ILE A 120 8.70 4.33 16.77
CA ILE A 120 8.37 5.39 17.73
C ILE A 120 7.24 4.99 18.67
N GLY A 121 6.44 3.99 18.28
CA GLY A 121 5.30 3.50 19.03
C GLY A 121 5.25 1.99 19.03
N ASP A 122 4.35 1.44 19.85
CA ASP A 122 4.32 0.01 20.10
C ASP A 122 3.94 -0.78 18.83
N ASN A 123 2.81 -0.46 18.18
CA ASN A 123 2.26 -1.20 17.02
C ASN A 123 2.24 -0.35 15.73
N THR A 124 1.72 -0.93 14.66
CA THR A 124 1.48 -0.31 13.35
C THR A 124 0.87 1.07 13.43
N TYR A 125 -0.19 1.23 14.22
CA TYR A 125 -0.97 2.46 14.22
C TYR A 125 -0.15 3.73 14.56
N PRO A 126 0.50 3.89 15.72
CA PRO A 126 1.27 5.09 16.04
C PRO A 126 2.47 5.29 15.10
N ASN A 127 3.13 4.21 14.65
CA ASN A 127 4.27 4.30 13.74
C ASN A 127 3.86 4.81 12.35
N VAL A 128 2.81 4.23 11.78
CA VAL A 128 2.26 4.62 10.48
C VAL A 128 1.60 6.01 10.56
N MET A 129 0.93 6.34 11.66
CA MET A 129 0.38 7.69 11.87
C MET A 129 1.47 8.75 11.83
N ALA A 130 2.61 8.56 12.50
CA ALA A 130 3.68 9.55 12.44
C ALA A 130 4.36 9.63 11.08
N LEU A 131 4.54 8.49 10.41
CA LEU A 131 5.05 8.49 9.05
C LEU A 131 4.16 9.32 8.12
N LEU A 132 2.84 9.18 8.25
CA LEU A 132 1.89 9.75 7.30
C LEU A 132 1.35 11.12 7.71
N THR A 133 1.57 11.57 8.95
CA THR A 133 1.16 12.91 9.40
C THR A 133 2.32 13.82 9.76
N GLY A 134 3.52 13.27 10.00
CA GLY A 134 4.65 14.04 10.53
C GLY A 134 4.53 14.39 12.01
N HIS A 135 3.54 13.83 12.72
CA HIS A 135 3.29 14.09 14.13
C HIS A 135 3.39 12.81 14.96
N PHE A 136 3.93 12.89 16.18
CA PHE A 136 3.82 11.78 17.11
C PHE A 136 2.34 11.50 17.42
N TRP A 137 2.02 10.25 17.71
CA TRP A 137 0.69 9.92 18.21
C TRP A 137 0.57 10.37 19.67
N ASP A 138 0.08 11.60 19.86
CA ASP A 138 -0.17 12.25 21.14
C ASP A 138 -1.65 12.65 21.31
N GLU A 139 -1.98 13.30 22.42
CA GLU A 139 -3.35 13.73 22.73
C GLU A 139 -3.89 14.71 21.68
N ASP A 140 -3.06 15.63 21.19
CA ASP A 140 -3.46 16.65 20.21
C ASP A 140 -3.77 16.04 18.85
N LEU A 141 -2.91 15.13 18.36
CA LEU A 141 -3.20 14.41 17.13
C LEU A 141 -4.43 13.53 17.31
N ASN A 142 -4.58 12.84 18.45
CA ASN A 142 -5.72 11.98 18.72
C ASN A 142 -7.05 12.76 18.72
N LEU A 143 -7.13 13.91 19.39
CA LEU A 143 -8.31 14.77 19.41
C LEU A 143 -8.67 15.28 18.00
N ASN A 144 -7.68 15.66 17.21
CA ASN A 144 -7.90 16.20 15.86
C ASN A 144 -8.20 15.13 14.80
N CYS A 145 -7.70 13.90 14.99
CA CYS A 145 -7.84 12.81 14.03
C CYS A 145 -9.00 11.85 14.32
N SER A 146 -9.24 11.56 15.60
CA SER A 146 -10.05 10.44 16.06
C SER A 146 -10.42 10.65 17.52
N GLU A 147 -11.34 11.57 17.81
CA GLU A 147 -11.93 11.75 19.15
C GLU A 147 -12.42 10.39 19.69
N GLU A 148 -11.63 9.80 20.61
CA GLU A 148 -11.90 8.53 21.30
C GLU A 148 -12.36 7.35 20.40
N LEU A 149 -11.78 7.15 19.21
CA LEU A 149 -12.18 6.09 18.26
C LEU A 149 -13.62 6.23 17.70
N LYS A 150 -14.33 7.33 18.04
CA LYS A 150 -15.74 7.54 17.68
C LYS A 150 -15.89 8.25 16.34
N THR A 151 -14.86 8.92 15.85
CA THR A 151 -14.89 9.69 14.60
C THR A 151 -14.08 9.03 13.48
N HIS A 152 -14.24 9.55 12.27
CA HIS A 152 -13.52 9.07 11.09
C HIS A 152 -12.25 9.88 10.89
N PHE A 153 -11.25 9.28 10.23
CA PHE A 153 -9.94 9.88 10.00
C PHE A 153 -9.90 10.97 8.91
N ASP A 154 -11.05 11.34 8.37
CA ASP A 154 -11.19 12.30 7.27
C ASP A 154 -10.56 13.66 7.56
N ASN A 155 -10.43 14.07 8.83
CA ASN A 155 -9.87 15.37 9.22
C ASN A 155 -8.36 15.34 9.53
N CYS A 156 -7.74 14.16 9.61
CA CYS A 156 -6.31 14.04 9.90
C CYS A 156 -5.43 14.75 8.87
N PRO A 157 -4.28 15.32 9.28
CA PRO A 157 -3.34 16.00 8.39
C PRO A 157 -2.43 15.01 7.66
N PHE A 158 -3.02 14.07 6.91
CA PHE A 158 -2.23 13.08 6.19
C PHE A 158 -1.49 13.68 4.99
N ILE A 159 -0.23 13.27 4.80
CA ILE A 159 0.69 13.75 3.76
C ILE A 159 0.14 13.54 2.34
N TRP A 160 -0.67 12.49 2.13
CA TRP A 160 -1.31 12.28 0.83
C TRP A 160 -2.26 13.42 0.46
N LYS A 161 -2.86 14.13 1.41
CA LYS A 161 -3.66 15.33 1.13
C LYS A 161 -2.81 16.45 0.56
N ASP A 162 -1.57 16.57 0.99
CA ASP A 162 -0.62 17.59 0.51
C ASP A 162 -0.15 17.25 -0.90
N PHE A 163 0.14 15.97 -1.16
CA PHE A 163 0.38 15.46 -2.50
C PHE A 163 -0.81 15.70 -3.42
N GLN A 164 -2.03 15.41 -2.96
CA GLN A 164 -3.26 15.63 -3.72
C GLN A 164 -3.45 17.11 -4.08
N ARG A 165 -3.25 18.03 -3.12
CA ARG A 165 -3.28 19.49 -3.37
C ARG A 165 -2.18 19.94 -4.34
N SER A 166 -1.06 19.23 -4.37
CA SER A 166 0.06 19.48 -5.28
C SER A 166 -0.11 18.86 -6.68
N GLY A 167 -1.27 18.26 -6.96
CA GLY A 167 -1.64 17.70 -8.25
C GLY A 167 -1.22 16.24 -8.47
N TYR A 168 -0.79 15.53 -7.42
CA TYR A 168 -0.47 14.10 -7.52
C TYR A 168 -1.76 13.28 -7.58
N ILE A 169 -1.70 12.15 -8.28
CA ILE A 169 -2.62 11.04 -8.01
C ILE A 169 -2.19 10.39 -6.69
N THR A 170 -3.15 9.98 -5.86
CA THR A 170 -2.88 9.36 -4.55
C THR A 170 -3.48 7.97 -4.43
N ALA A 171 -2.80 7.07 -3.74
CA ALA A 171 -3.29 5.72 -3.48
C ALA A 171 -3.02 5.25 -2.05
N LEU A 172 -4.01 4.60 -1.45
CA LEU A 172 -3.94 3.88 -0.18
C LEU A 172 -4.46 2.45 -0.40
N MET A 173 -3.63 1.47 -0.08
CA MET A 173 -3.98 0.05 -0.21
C MET A 173 -3.41 -0.75 0.97
N GLU A 174 -4.31 -1.42 1.67
CA GLU A 174 -4.01 -2.38 2.73
C GLU A 174 -4.78 -3.66 2.37
N GLU A 175 -4.10 -4.79 2.33
CA GLU A 175 -4.63 -6.06 1.80
C GLU A 175 -5.42 -6.88 2.79
N HIS A 176 -5.39 -6.53 4.08
CA HIS A 176 -6.16 -7.22 5.10
C HIS A 176 -7.22 -6.31 5.72
N PRO A 177 -8.51 -6.46 5.39
CA PRO A 177 -9.50 -5.50 5.83
C PRO A 177 -9.68 -5.38 7.34
N SER A 178 -9.60 -6.48 8.08
CA SER A 178 -9.77 -6.45 9.54
C SER A 178 -8.50 -6.04 10.29
N LEU A 179 -7.31 -6.22 9.71
CA LEU A 179 -6.01 -5.84 10.32
C LEU A 179 -5.45 -4.51 9.80
N GLY A 180 -6.11 -3.88 8.83
CA GLY A 180 -5.66 -2.60 8.27
C GLY A 180 -5.51 -1.53 9.34
N THR A 181 -4.45 -0.74 9.23
CA THR A 181 -3.99 0.28 10.19
C THR A 181 -5.14 1.20 10.62
N PHE A 182 -5.96 1.64 9.67
CA PHE A 182 -7.03 2.60 9.91
C PHE A 182 -8.37 1.94 10.28
N ASN A 183 -8.46 0.61 10.22
CA ASN A 183 -9.72 -0.11 10.37
C ASN A 183 -9.71 -1.13 11.52
N TYR A 184 -8.55 -1.55 12.02
CA TYR A 184 -8.43 -2.42 13.19
C TYR A 184 -9.01 -1.74 14.43
N HIS A 185 -10.15 -2.25 14.93
CA HIS A 185 -10.96 -1.66 16.01
C HIS A 185 -11.35 -0.19 15.83
N ARG A 186 -11.45 0.27 14.58
CA ARG A 186 -11.71 1.68 14.24
C ARG A 186 -12.73 1.83 13.11
N LYS A 187 -13.32 3.03 13.00
CA LYS A 187 -14.29 3.35 11.93
C LYS A 187 -13.64 3.56 10.55
N GLY A 188 -12.32 3.74 10.50
CA GLY A 188 -11.61 4.12 9.30
C GLY A 188 -12.05 5.47 8.77
N PHE A 189 -12.21 5.55 7.46
CA PHE A 189 -12.60 6.77 6.77
C PHE A 189 -14.10 6.78 6.51
N LEU A 190 -14.70 7.96 6.36
CA LEU A 190 -16.05 8.15 5.84
C LEU A 190 -16.02 8.32 4.32
N ASN A 191 -15.13 9.17 3.81
CA ASN A 191 -14.87 9.37 2.40
C ASN A 191 -13.63 8.58 1.94
N PRO A 192 -13.45 8.33 0.62
CA PRO A 192 -12.19 7.76 0.12
C PRO A 192 -11.02 8.72 0.45
N PRO A 193 -10.00 8.29 1.20
CA PRO A 193 -8.92 9.18 1.62
C PRO A 193 -7.96 9.55 0.48
N THR A 194 -7.98 8.79 -0.61
CA THR A 194 -7.08 8.89 -1.76
C THR A 194 -7.83 8.63 -3.06
N ASP A 195 -7.24 9.01 -4.20
CA ASP A 195 -7.85 8.80 -5.53
C ASP A 195 -8.09 7.31 -5.81
N HIS A 196 -7.12 6.44 -5.48
CA HIS A 196 -7.31 4.99 -5.46
C HIS A 196 -7.41 4.49 -4.02
N TYR A 197 -8.53 3.85 -3.68
CA TYR A 197 -8.78 3.27 -2.37
C TYR A 197 -9.53 1.96 -2.51
N ILE A 198 -8.80 0.85 -2.49
CA ILE A 198 -9.32 -0.42 -2.98
C ILE A 198 -9.79 -1.38 -1.88
N ARG A 199 -9.92 -0.88 -0.65
CA ARG A 199 -10.39 -1.65 0.51
C ARG A 199 -11.67 -2.43 0.22
N SER A 200 -12.59 -1.84 -0.53
CA SER A 200 -13.85 -2.50 -0.91
C SER A 200 -13.59 -3.84 -1.62
N GLY A 201 -12.56 -3.92 -2.46
CA GLY A 201 -12.21 -5.16 -3.18
C GLY A 201 -11.73 -6.24 -2.25
N PHE A 202 -10.92 -5.88 -1.25
CA PHE A 202 -10.51 -6.82 -0.22
C PHE A 202 -11.70 -7.30 0.63
N LEU A 203 -12.60 -6.41 1.05
CA LEU A 203 -13.81 -6.81 1.78
C LEU A 203 -14.73 -7.72 0.95
N ALA A 204 -14.83 -7.49 -0.37
CA ALA A 204 -15.58 -8.39 -1.25
C ALA A 204 -14.89 -9.74 -1.39
N GLY A 205 -13.56 -9.75 -1.40
CA GLY A 205 -12.73 -10.95 -1.34
C GLY A 205 -13.07 -11.79 -0.13
N ASP A 206 -12.95 -11.23 1.07
CA ASP A 206 -13.24 -11.92 2.34
C ASP A 206 -14.64 -12.53 2.36
N LYS A 207 -15.62 -11.83 1.76
CA LYS A 207 -17.02 -12.27 1.73
C LYS A 207 -17.27 -13.38 0.70
N LEU A 208 -16.60 -13.33 -0.46
CA LEU A 208 -16.99 -14.12 -1.63
C LEU A 208 -16.01 -15.23 -1.96
N LEU A 209 -14.73 -15.03 -1.66
CA LEU A 209 -13.67 -15.98 -1.93
C LEU A 209 -13.50 -16.82 -0.68
N LYS A 210 -13.84 -18.10 -0.77
CA LYS A 210 -13.53 -19.03 0.31
C LYS A 210 -12.02 -19.10 0.46
N SER A 211 -11.50 -18.54 1.55
CA SER A 211 -10.09 -18.63 1.91
C SER A 211 -9.93 -19.44 3.18
N ASN A 212 -8.92 -20.30 3.20
CA ASN A 212 -8.55 -21.09 4.39
C ASN A 212 -7.53 -20.36 5.27
N SER A 213 -7.12 -19.15 4.90
CA SER A 213 -6.10 -18.37 5.61
C SER A 213 -6.28 -16.87 5.38
N GLU A 214 -5.99 -16.08 6.40
CA GLU A 214 -5.93 -14.62 6.37
C GLU A 214 -4.84 -14.07 5.41
N MET A 215 -3.94 -14.93 4.93
CA MET A 215 -2.88 -14.59 3.98
C MET A 215 -3.30 -14.73 2.51
N CYS A 216 -4.50 -15.24 2.23
CA CYS A 216 -4.93 -15.57 0.88
C CYS A 216 -6.11 -14.70 0.41
N PHE A 217 -5.99 -14.18 -0.80
CA PHE A 217 -7.05 -13.55 -1.57
C PHE A 217 -7.50 -14.50 -2.68
N GLY A 218 -8.47 -15.36 -2.36
CA GLY A 218 -8.85 -16.48 -3.23
C GLY A 218 -7.68 -17.46 -3.39
N GLN A 219 -7.13 -17.56 -4.60
CA GLN A 219 -6.02 -18.49 -4.91
C GLN A 219 -4.63 -17.83 -4.88
N ARG A 220 -4.57 -16.54 -4.54
CA ARG A 220 -3.33 -15.74 -4.53
C ARG A 220 -2.99 -15.33 -3.11
N LEU A 221 -1.71 -15.09 -2.83
CA LEU A 221 -1.33 -14.47 -1.57
C LEU A 221 -1.68 -12.98 -1.60
N THR A 222 -2.15 -12.44 -0.47
CA THR A 222 -2.67 -11.06 -0.39
C THR A 222 -1.59 -10.03 -0.75
N TYR A 223 -0.35 -10.23 -0.33
CA TYR A 223 0.78 -9.35 -0.69
C TYR A 223 1.14 -9.40 -2.19
N GLU A 224 0.89 -10.50 -2.90
CA GLU A 224 1.09 -10.57 -4.36
C GLU A 224 0.06 -9.73 -5.10
N VAL A 225 -1.14 -9.59 -4.53
CA VAL A 225 -2.16 -8.66 -5.02
C VAL A 225 -1.67 -7.23 -4.84
N LEU A 226 -1.07 -6.86 -3.70
CA LEU A 226 -0.40 -5.56 -3.50
C LEU A 226 0.67 -5.30 -4.56
N HIS A 227 1.60 -6.24 -4.77
CA HIS A 227 2.67 -6.10 -5.76
C HIS A 227 2.13 -5.84 -7.16
N THR A 228 1.11 -6.60 -7.55
CA THR A 228 0.51 -6.51 -8.89
C THR A 228 -0.14 -5.16 -9.09
N PHE A 229 -1.00 -4.75 -8.15
CA PHE A 229 -1.71 -3.48 -8.23
C PHE A 229 -0.75 -2.30 -8.16
N SER A 230 0.25 -2.34 -7.26
CA SER A 230 1.28 -1.30 -7.19
C SER A 230 2.00 -1.16 -8.53
N LYS A 231 2.49 -2.25 -9.11
CA LYS A 231 3.16 -2.21 -10.42
C LYS A 231 2.26 -1.60 -11.50
N GLU A 232 1.01 -2.04 -11.60
CA GLU A 232 0.05 -1.53 -12.60
C GLU A 232 -0.23 -0.03 -12.39
N LEU A 233 -0.34 0.40 -11.13
CA LEU A 233 -0.54 1.79 -10.75
C LEU A 233 0.65 2.66 -11.19
N GLN A 234 1.87 2.22 -10.86
CA GLN A 234 3.09 2.94 -11.23
C GLN A 234 3.29 3.01 -12.74
N VAL A 235 2.96 1.94 -13.48
CA VAL A 235 3.03 1.94 -14.96
C VAL A 235 1.99 2.88 -15.56
N THR A 236 0.77 2.88 -15.03
CA THR A 236 -0.34 3.72 -15.53
C THR A 236 -0.03 5.21 -15.39
N TYR A 237 0.53 5.60 -14.24
CA TYR A 237 0.85 6.99 -13.92
C TYR A 237 2.32 7.34 -14.13
N GLN A 238 3.03 6.58 -14.96
CA GLN A 238 4.45 6.82 -15.17
C GLN A 238 4.69 8.25 -15.73
N ASP A 239 3.89 8.74 -16.65
CA ASP A 239 4.03 10.10 -17.20
C ASP A 239 3.43 11.20 -16.31
N GLY A 240 3.03 10.88 -15.09
CA GLY A 240 2.46 11.79 -14.11
C GLY A 240 3.16 11.74 -12.74
N LEU A 241 2.54 12.39 -11.76
CA LEU A 241 2.99 12.42 -10.37
C LEU A 241 2.07 11.56 -9.51
N LEU A 242 2.67 10.63 -8.76
CA LEU A 242 1.95 9.64 -7.96
C LEU A 242 2.52 9.58 -6.55
N PHE A 243 1.65 9.63 -5.55
CA PHE A 243 1.95 9.23 -4.18
C PHE A 243 1.17 7.95 -3.89
N SER A 244 1.85 6.91 -3.42
CA SER A 244 1.19 5.65 -3.13
C SER A 244 1.71 5.02 -1.85
N PHE A 245 0.79 4.63 -0.98
CA PHE A 245 1.05 3.89 0.25
C PHE A 245 0.41 2.49 0.17
N PHE A 246 1.26 1.47 0.20
CA PHE A 246 0.89 0.06 0.20
C PHE A 246 1.38 -0.57 1.49
N TRP A 247 0.54 -1.35 2.17
CA TRP A 247 0.90 -1.88 3.48
C TRP A 247 0.49 -3.34 3.70
N ALA A 248 1.50 -4.23 3.67
CA ALA A 248 1.39 -5.67 3.83
C ALA A 248 1.40 -6.12 5.31
N ALA A 249 0.24 -6.41 5.89
CA ALA A 249 0.09 -6.91 7.25
C ALA A 249 0.09 -8.45 7.36
N SER A 250 -0.62 -9.18 6.49
CA SER A 250 -1.03 -10.56 6.79
C SER A 250 0.12 -11.56 7.03
N LEU A 251 1.23 -11.45 6.30
CA LEU A 251 2.21 -12.54 6.23
C LEU A 251 3.06 -12.67 7.49
N THR A 252 3.42 -11.55 8.11
CA THR A 252 4.46 -11.48 9.15
C THR A 252 3.97 -10.99 10.51
N HIS A 253 2.69 -10.59 10.60
CA HIS A 253 2.11 -10.00 11.82
C HIS A 253 2.28 -10.88 13.07
N ASP A 254 1.93 -12.18 12.97
CA ASP A 254 1.99 -13.11 14.11
C ASP A 254 3.15 -14.12 14.01
N GLU A 255 3.75 -14.26 12.83
CA GLU A 255 4.67 -15.36 12.53
C GLU A 255 5.98 -14.87 11.90
N LEU A 256 7.03 -14.88 12.73
CA LEU A 256 8.37 -14.38 12.42
C LEU A 256 8.99 -14.98 11.13
N ASN A 257 8.63 -16.22 10.80
CA ASN A 257 9.27 -16.99 9.74
C ASN A 257 8.49 -17.03 8.43
N LEU A 258 7.20 -16.67 8.41
CA LEU A 258 6.39 -16.76 7.19
C LEU A 258 6.82 -15.76 6.11
N GLY A 259 7.53 -14.69 6.48
CA GLY A 259 8.08 -13.73 5.54
C GLY A 259 9.09 -14.32 4.53
N VAL A 260 9.57 -15.55 4.74
CA VAL A 260 10.37 -16.30 3.74
C VAL A 260 9.63 -16.50 2.42
N PHE A 261 8.30 -16.64 2.47
CA PHE A 261 7.48 -16.83 1.28
C PHE A 261 7.42 -15.58 0.40
N ALA A 262 7.72 -14.41 0.97
CA ALA A 262 7.74 -13.15 0.21
C ALA A 262 9.07 -12.86 -0.49
N ASP A 263 10.17 -13.56 -0.22
CA ASP A 263 11.49 -13.19 -0.80
C ASP A 263 11.50 -13.17 -2.33
N ASP A 264 11.06 -14.25 -2.97
CA ASP A 264 11.02 -14.27 -4.43
C ASP A 264 10.01 -13.26 -4.99
N SER A 265 8.88 -13.04 -4.31
CA SER A 265 7.85 -12.12 -4.78
C SER A 265 8.25 -10.65 -4.64
N HIS A 266 8.82 -10.23 -3.50
CA HIS A 266 9.41 -8.91 -3.29
C HIS A 266 10.50 -8.65 -4.35
N LEU A 267 11.40 -9.62 -4.56
CA LEU A 267 12.43 -9.52 -5.58
C LEU A 267 11.84 -9.31 -6.98
N GLN A 268 10.85 -10.09 -7.39
CA GLN A 268 10.23 -9.95 -8.70
C GLN A 268 9.48 -8.62 -8.86
N TYR A 269 8.82 -8.16 -7.79
CA TYR A 269 8.19 -6.85 -7.76
C TYR A 269 9.21 -5.73 -8.01
N LEU A 270 10.30 -5.68 -7.22
CA LEU A 270 11.36 -4.67 -7.39
C LEU A 270 12.02 -4.73 -8.77
N LYS A 271 12.30 -5.94 -9.27
CA LYS A 271 12.80 -6.15 -10.65
C LYS A 271 11.82 -5.61 -11.69
N SER A 272 10.52 -5.80 -11.48
CA SER A 272 9.50 -5.29 -12.38
C SER A 272 9.48 -3.75 -12.40
N LEU A 273 9.67 -3.10 -11.25
CA LEU A 273 9.76 -1.64 -11.18
C LEU A 273 10.99 -1.11 -11.94
N LYS A 274 12.16 -1.74 -11.74
CA LYS A 274 13.40 -1.40 -12.48
C LYS A 274 13.23 -1.61 -13.98
N LYS A 275 12.69 -2.76 -14.41
CA LYS A 275 12.47 -3.09 -15.83
C LYS A 275 11.57 -2.09 -16.54
N ASN A 276 10.55 -1.57 -15.85
CA ASN A 276 9.65 -0.55 -16.37
C ASN A 276 10.17 0.89 -16.18
N ARG A 277 11.44 1.07 -15.80
CA ARG A 277 12.11 2.37 -15.60
C ARG A 277 11.41 3.29 -14.58
N LEU A 278 10.71 2.72 -13.61
CA LEU A 278 9.90 3.48 -12.66
C LEU A 278 10.75 4.23 -11.62
N PHE A 279 11.94 3.72 -11.28
CA PHE A 279 12.87 4.39 -10.35
C PHE A 279 13.52 5.67 -10.90
N SER A 280 13.36 5.98 -12.20
CA SER A 280 13.97 7.19 -12.79
C SER A 280 13.32 8.51 -12.33
N LYS A 281 12.12 8.43 -11.76
CA LYS A 281 11.27 9.56 -11.35
C LYS A 281 10.53 9.31 -10.04
N SER A 282 10.91 8.27 -9.31
CA SER A 282 10.24 7.87 -8.08
C SER A 282 11.24 7.63 -6.97
N ILE A 283 10.89 8.04 -5.76
CA ILE A 283 11.53 7.57 -4.53
C ILE A 283 10.71 6.36 -4.03
N LEU A 284 11.40 5.26 -3.75
CA LEU A 284 10.82 4.10 -3.08
C LEU A 284 11.30 4.06 -1.62
N PHE A 285 10.35 4.02 -0.70
CA PHE A 285 10.54 3.61 0.67
C PHE A 285 10.04 2.17 0.79
N PHE A 286 10.95 1.23 0.98
CA PHE A 286 10.64 -0.17 1.24
C PHE A 286 10.95 -0.46 2.70
N MET A 287 9.92 -0.67 3.52
CA MET A 287 10.09 -0.53 4.98
C MET A 287 9.21 -1.45 5.82
N SER A 288 9.49 -1.48 7.11
CA SER A 288 8.59 -1.96 8.15
C SER A 288 8.43 -0.88 9.22
N ASP A 289 7.41 -1.02 10.06
CA ASP A 289 7.04 -0.12 11.14
C ASP A 289 7.59 -0.55 12.51
N HIS A 290 7.70 -1.85 12.74
CA HIS A 290 8.32 -2.47 13.91
C HIS A 290 8.76 -3.92 13.60
N GLY A 291 9.54 -4.55 14.48
CA GLY A 291 9.77 -5.99 14.43
C GLY A 291 8.64 -6.79 15.10
N ILE A 292 8.81 -8.11 15.22
CA ILE A 292 7.76 -8.99 15.78
C ILE A 292 7.39 -8.59 17.21
N ARG A 293 6.09 -8.52 17.49
CA ARG A 293 5.54 -8.15 18.80
C ARG A 293 5.05 -9.32 19.63
N PHE A 294 4.98 -10.50 19.03
CA PHE A 294 4.37 -11.68 19.62
C PHE A 294 5.31 -12.88 19.60
N GLY A 295 4.91 -13.94 20.30
CA GLY A 295 5.65 -15.20 20.34
C GLY A 295 6.85 -15.22 21.29
N SER A 296 7.47 -16.40 21.39
CA SER A 296 8.58 -16.66 22.31
C SER A 296 9.85 -15.88 21.95
N TYR A 297 10.09 -15.63 20.66
CA TYR A 297 11.26 -14.88 20.21
C TYR A 297 11.28 -13.47 20.79
N ARG A 298 10.13 -12.77 20.79
CA ARG A 298 9.96 -11.44 21.37
C ARG A 298 10.32 -11.36 22.85
N GLN A 299 10.27 -12.48 23.59
CA GLN A 299 10.60 -12.51 25.01
C GLN A 299 12.11 -12.55 25.29
N THR A 300 12.92 -12.91 24.29
CA THR A 300 14.39 -12.90 24.37
C THR A 300 14.94 -11.47 24.28
N ASP A 301 16.13 -11.21 24.84
CA ASP A 301 16.77 -9.89 24.74
C ASP A 301 16.93 -9.43 23.28
N MET A 302 17.36 -10.34 22.40
CA MET A 302 17.48 -10.06 20.97
C MET A 302 16.15 -9.70 20.33
N GLY A 303 15.07 -10.42 20.67
CA GLY A 303 13.74 -10.09 20.20
C GLY A 303 13.26 -8.71 20.64
N ARG A 304 13.59 -8.27 21.87
CA ARG A 304 13.28 -6.92 22.35
C ARG A 304 14.05 -5.85 21.57
N TYR A 305 15.31 -6.09 21.23
CA TYR A 305 16.08 -5.16 20.40
C TYR A 305 15.58 -5.12 18.97
N GLU A 306 15.34 -6.28 18.35
CA GLU A 306 14.87 -6.40 16.99
C GLU A 306 13.46 -5.80 16.79
N GLU A 307 12.57 -5.90 17.77
CA GLU A 307 11.25 -5.25 17.73
C GLU A 307 11.36 -3.74 17.50
N ASN A 308 12.37 -3.08 18.09
CA ASN A 308 12.54 -1.64 17.97
C ASN A 308 13.24 -1.19 16.68
N LEU A 309 13.85 -2.13 15.94
CA LEU A 309 14.70 -1.85 14.77
C LEU A 309 14.11 -2.46 13.49
N PRO A 310 12.98 -1.93 12.98
CA PRO A 310 12.44 -2.32 11.68
C PRO A 310 13.40 -2.02 10.53
N TYR A 311 13.23 -2.72 9.41
CA TYR A 311 14.02 -2.39 8.21
C TYR A 311 13.49 -1.12 7.53
N LEU A 312 14.41 -0.37 6.91
CA LEU A 312 14.08 0.71 5.99
C LEU A 312 15.16 0.77 4.89
N PHE A 313 14.71 0.64 3.65
CA PHE A 313 15.50 0.85 2.45
C PHE A 313 14.89 2.00 1.64
N ILE A 314 15.72 2.96 1.24
CA ILE A 314 15.30 4.05 0.35
C ILE A 314 16.03 3.93 -0.98
N VAL A 315 15.27 3.88 -2.08
CA VAL A 315 15.81 3.95 -3.44
C VAL A 315 15.41 5.30 -4.03
N VAL A 316 16.38 6.05 -4.53
CA VAL A 316 16.16 7.34 -5.20
C VAL A 316 16.66 7.25 -6.65
N PRO A 317 16.23 8.14 -7.55
CA PRO A 317 16.77 8.18 -8.90
C PRO A 317 18.26 8.48 -8.93
N GLU A 318 18.98 7.93 -9.91
CA GLU A 318 20.43 8.13 -10.07
C GLU A 318 20.84 9.60 -10.16
N TRP A 319 20.03 10.45 -10.79
CA TRP A 319 20.30 11.89 -10.90
C TRP A 319 20.16 12.61 -9.55
N PHE A 320 19.26 12.15 -8.68
CA PHE A 320 18.99 12.74 -7.37
C PHE A 320 20.19 12.60 -6.42
N HIS A 321 20.94 11.50 -6.55
CA HIS A 321 22.21 11.31 -5.81
C HIS A 321 23.23 12.43 -6.08
N LYS A 322 23.26 12.96 -7.31
CA LYS A 322 24.24 13.97 -7.72
C LYS A 322 23.86 15.37 -7.24
N GLU A 323 22.57 15.68 -7.19
CA GLU A 323 22.07 17.01 -6.85
C GLU A 323 22.10 17.31 -5.36
N ILE A 324 21.75 16.35 -4.51
CA ILE A 324 21.58 16.63 -3.07
C ILE A 324 22.90 16.46 -2.28
N ASN A 325 23.98 16.03 -2.94
CA ASN A 325 25.31 15.86 -2.32
C ASN A 325 25.22 15.18 -0.94
N ILE A 326 24.29 14.22 -0.79
CA ILE A 326 24.01 13.64 0.52
C ILE A 326 25.15 12.69 0.85
N LYS A 327 26.11 13.20 1.60
CA LYS A 327 27.09 12.38 2.32
C LYS A 327 26.37 11.78 3.52
N PHE A 328 25.65 10.69 3.30
CA PHE A 328 25.19 9.88 4.43
C PHE A 328 26.42 9.27 5.09
N VAL A 329 26.68 9.67 6.33
CA VAL A 329 27.79 9.15 7.15
C VAL A 329 27.47 7.69 7.47
N TYR A 330 28.28 6.78 6.91
CA TYR A 330 28.12 5.33 7.01
C TYR A 330 28.46 4.76 8.38
#